data_AF-A0A0A6PBL4-F1
#
_entry.id   AF-A0A0A6PBL4-F1
#
_cell.length_a   1.000
_cell.length_b   1.000
_cell.length_c   1.000
_cell.angle_alpha   90.00
_cell.angle_beta   90.00
_cell.angle_gamma   90.00
#
_symmetry.space_group_name_H-M   'P 1'
#
loop_
_entity.id
_entity.type
_entity.pdbx_description
1 polymer ?
#
loop_
_entity_poly.entity_id
_entity_poly.type
_entity_poly.pdbx_seq_one_letter_code
_entity_poly.pdbx_strand_id
1 'polypeptide(L)'
;MTFFKKANFLEEEQSGEEGLLEEVKNDKGKVTKALLQARLKVVQMNMDEDLADEYKVLQTYLALVNQETQANRKIKAAQTGLDKKVIAKYRQLTVDETQVLVIEDKWFNSLRQDVKAEMDSISQRLTGRIKELAERYGETLPQLETDVAELSKTVEGHLQKMGVVWN
;
A
#
# COMPACT_ATOMS: atom_id res chain seq x y z
N MET A 1 -12.90 13.59 3.31
CA MET A 1 -11.58 13.16 3.82
C MET A 1 -11.76 12.70 5.27
N THR A 2 -11.33 11.50 5.65
CA THR A 2 -11.44 11.02 7.06
C THR A 2 -10.48 11.80 7.96
N PHE A 3 -10.74 11.85 9.28
CA PHE A 3 -9.86 12.54 10.23
C PHE A 3 -8.41 12.04 10.15
N PHE A 4 -8.20 10.74 9.89
CA PHE A 4 -6.88 10.14 9.68
C PHE A 4 -6.17 10.69 8.43
N LYS A 5 -6.88 10.75 7.29
CA LYS A 5 -6.32 11.34 6.07
C LYS A 5 -6.01 12.83 6.27
N LYS A 6 -6.86 13.56 6.99
CA LYS A 6 -6.64 14.98 7.29
C LYS A 6 -5.45 15.20 8.25
N ALA A 7 -5.26 14.32 9.23
CA ALA A 7 -4.11 14.38 10.13
C ALA A 7 -2.80 14.09 9.40
N ASN A 8 -2.75 13.04 8.56
CA ASN A 8 -1.58 12.73 7.75
C ASN A 8 -1.25 13.86 6.76
N PHE A 9 -2.26 14.43 6.11
CA PHE A 9 -2.06 15.56 5.21
C PHE A 9 -1.45 16.77 5.93
N LEU A 10 -1.93 17.09 7.13
CA LEU A 10 -1.36 18.16 7.95
C LEU A 10 0.05 17.84 8.43
N GLU A 11 0.37 16.59 8.74
CA GLU A 11 1.74 16.18 9.08
C GLU A 11 2.68 16.30 7.89
N GLU A 12 2.24 15.92 6.68
CA GLU A 12 3.02 16.03 5.46
C GLU A 12 3.24 17.49 5.05
N GLU A 13 2.21 18.33 5.13
CA GLU A 13 2.27 19.76 4.82
C GLU A 13 3.16 20.53 5.80
N GLN A 14 3.19 20.11 7.07
CA GLN A 14 3.92 20.78 8.16
C GLN A 14 5.19 20.00 8.55
N SER A 15 5.75 19.23 7.61
CA SER A 15 7.01 18.51 7.79
C SER A 15 8.18 19.33 7.24
N GLY A 16 9.31 19.31 7.94
CA GLY A 16 10.54 20.01 7.52
C GLY A 16 11.04 20.99 8.58
N GLU A 17 12.21 21.59 8.38
CA GLU A 17 12.86 22.45 9.39
C GLU A 17 12.04 23.70 9.79
N GLU A 18 11.12 24.15 8.92
CA GLU A 18 10.17 25.25 9.17
C GLU A 18 8.75 24.74 9.54
N GLY A 19 8.60 23.43 9.76
CA GLY A 19 7.32 22.79 10.02
C GLY A 19 6.74 23.17 11.38
N LEU A 20 5.51 23.69 11.38
CA LEU A 20 4.79 24.13 12.60
C LEU A 20 4.45 22.98 13.57
N LEU A 21 4.71 21.73 13.16
CA LEU A 21 4.49 20.52 13.97
C LEU A 21 5.79 19.87 14.46
N GLU A 22 6.98 20.36 14.09
CA GLU A 22 8.24 19.71 14.48
C GLU A 22 8.46 19.76 16.00
N GLU A 23 8.17 20.90 16.63
CA GLU A 23 8.35 21.08 18.08
C GLU A 23 7.45 20.19 18.95
N VAL A 24 6.42 19.58 18.35
CA VAL A 24 5.46 18.72 19.05
C VAL A 24 5.67 17.23 18.75
N LYS A 25 6.71 16.88 17.99
CA LYS A 25 7.17 15.50 17.78
C LYS A 25 8.06 15.05 18.94
N ASN A 26 7.95 13.78 19.30
CA ASN A 26 8.88 13.15 20.25
C ASN A 26 10.14 12.65 19.53
N ASP A 27 11.08 12.06 20.28
CA ASP A 27 12.33 11.47 19.76
C ASP A 27 12.14 10.38 18.67
N LYS A 28 10.90 9.92 18.46
CA LYS A 28 10.53 8.94 17.43
C LYS A 28 9.78 9.58 16.25
N GLY A 29 9.79 10.90 16.14
CA GLY A 29 9.11 11.65 15.09
C GLY A 29 7.58 11.65 15.18
N LYS A 30 7.00 11.23 16.31
CA LYS A 30 5.55 11.14 16.48
C LYS A 30 5.00 12.31 17.28
N VAL A 31 3.98 12.98 16.75
CA VAL A 31 3.26 14.02 17.47
C VAL A 31 2.48 13.42 18.64
N THR A 32 2.60 14.02 19.83
CA THR A 32 1.88 13.56 21.02
C THR A 32 0.94 14.61 21.58
N LYS A 33 -0.18 14.17 22.15
CA LYS A 33 -1.16 15.06 22.79
C LYS A 33 -0.54 15.92 23.91
N ALA A 34 0.39 15.37 24.67
CA ALA A 34 1.06 16.09 25.76
C ALA A 34 1.92 17.24 25.22
N LEU A 35 2.72 16.98 24.19
CA LEU A 35 3.57 18.00 23.57
C LEU A 35 2.73 19.08 22.85
N LEU A 36 1.68 18.69 22.12
CA LEU A 36 0.72 19.63 21.53
C LEU A 36 0.13 20.59 22.56
N GLN A 37 -0.32 20.06 23.70
CA GLN A 37 -0.93 20.88 24.75
C GLN A 37 0.09 21.77 25.46
N ALA A 38 1.34 21.34 25.58
CA ALA A 38 2.42 22.16 26.11
C ALA A 38 2.75 23.32 25.17
N ARG A 39 2.95 23.04 23.87
CA ARG A 39 3.26 24.05 22.86
C ARG A 39 2.12 25.04 22.67
N LEU A 40 0.87 24.57 22.61
CA LEU A 40 -0.31 25.45 22.53
C LEU A 40 -0.37 26.47 23.67
N LYS A 41 0.02 26.09 24.90
CA LYS A 41 0.07 27.03 26.03
C LYS A 41 1.16 28.08 25.85
N VAL A 42 2.34 27.68 25.40
CA VAL A 42 3.47 28.61 25.15
C VAL A 42 3.11 29.61 24.05
N VAL A 43 2.60 29.11 22.93
CA VAL A 43 2.13 29.93 21.80
C VAL A 43 1.03 30.90 22.26
N GLN A 44 0.07 30.42 23.06
CA GLN A 44 -0.99 31.27 23.59
C GLN A 44 -0.49 32.37 24.54
N MET A 45 0.56 32.12 25.33
CA MET A 45 1.13 33.10 26.27
C MET A 45 1.98 34.16 25.58
N ASN A 46 2.57 33.85 24.43
CA ASN A 46 3.47 34.72 23.68
C ASN A 46 2.88 35.12 22.32
N MET A 47 1.56 35.31 22.24
CA MET A 47 0.88 35.53 20.96
C MET A 47 1.44 36.71 20.17
N ASP A 48 1.86 36.41 18.94
CA ASP A 48 2.31 37.36 17.92
C ASP A 48 1.72 36.97 16.55
N GLU A 49 1.83 37.84 15.56
CA GLU A 49 1.30 37.65 14.20
C GLU A 49 1.90 36.39 13.54
N ASP A 50 3.19 36.14 13.73
CA ASP A 50 3.91 34.96 13.23
C ASP A 50 3.46 33.64 13.87
N LEU A 51 2.96 33.70 15.11
CA LEU A 51 2.54 32.52 15.89
C LEU A 51 1.05 32.20 15.73
N ALA A 52 0.27 33.10 15.13
CA ALA A 52 -1.17 32.93 14.97
C ALA A 52 -1.52 31.74 14.07
N ASP A 53 -0.71 31.49 13.05
CA ASP A 53 -0.91 30.37 12.14
C ASP A 53 -0.46 29.03 12.76
N GLU A 54 0.65 29.03 13.51
CA GLU A 54 1.07 27.88 14.33
C GLU A 54 -0.05 27.47 15.30
N TYR A 55 -0.64 28.44 16.00
CA TYR A 55 -1.74 28.19 16.94
C TYR A 55 -2.94 27.50 16.27
N LYS A 56 -3.36 27.96 15.09
CA LYS A 56 -4.48 27.37 14.34
C LYS A 56 -4.18 25.93 13.92
N VAL A 57 -2.96 25.67 13.43
CA VAL A 57 -2.52 24.34 13.00
C VAL A 57 -2.49 23.39 14.19
N LEU A 58 -1.86 23.79 15.30
CA LEU A 58 -1.79 22.99 16.53
C LEU A 58 -3.18 22.70 17.13
N GLN A 59 -4.09 23.69 17.12
CA GLN A 59 -5.45 23.51 17.61
C GLN A 59 -6.25 22.54 16.72
N THR A 60 -6.11 22.67 15.41
CA THR A 60 -6.73 21.78 14.43
C THR A 60 -6.23 20.35 14.60
N TYR A 61 -4.91 20.18 14.73
CA TYR A 61 -4.28 18.89 14.92
C TYR A 61 -4.70 18.25 16.27
N LEU A 62 -4.75 19.02 17.35
CA LEU A 62 -5.26 18.56 18.65
C LEU A 62 -6.72 18.07 18.56
N ALA A 63 -7.57 18.78 17.81
CA ALA A 63 -8.95 18.34 17.59
C ALA A 63 -9.01 17.00 16.85
N LEU A 64 -8.16 16.78 15.85
CA LEU A 64 -8.07 15.52 15.12
C LEU A 64 -7.58 14.36 16.01
N VAL A 65 -6.55 14.59 16.83
CA VAL A 65 -6.06 13.59 17.81
C VAL A 65 -7.14 13.21 18.83
N ASN A 66 -7.96 14.18 19.26
CA ASN A 66 -9.08 13.91 20.15
C ASN A 66 -10.19 13.10 19.47
N GLN A 67 -10.52 13.41 18.21
CA GLN A 67 -11.48 12.64 17.42
C GLN A 67 -11.01 11.21 17.22
N GLU A 68 -9.73 11.00 16.87
CA GLU A 68 -9.12 9.67 16.76
C GLU A 68 -9.23 8.91 18.08
N THR A 69 -8.85 9.55 19.19
CA THR A 69 -8.92 8.92 20.52
C THR A 69 -10.34 8.49 20.87
N GLN A 70 -11.34 9.34 20.59
CA GLN A 70 -12.73 9.02 20.84
C GLN A 70 -13.24 7.89 19.95
N ALA A 71 -12.88 7.90 18.66
CA ALA A 71 -13.21 6.83 17.72
C ALA A 71 -12.61 5.50 18.17
N ASN A 72 -11.32 5.48 18.54
CA ASN A 72 -10.64 4.29 19.05
C ASN A 72 -11.28 3.76 20.34
N ARG A 73 -11.73 4.64 21.25
CA ARG A 73 -12.51 4.22 22.43
C ARG A 73 -13.83 3.57 22.05
N LYS A 74 -14.58 4.15 21.11
CA LYS A 74 -15.84 3.57 20.60
C LYS A 74 -15.60 2.21 19.94
N ILE A 75 -14.55 2.07 19.13
CA ILE A 75 -14.15 0.81 18.50
C ILE A 75 -13.84 -0.24 19.56
N LYS A 76 -12.99 0.07 20.54
CA LYS A 76 -12.65 -0.87 21.61
C LYS A 76 -13.88 -1.29 22.43
N ALA A 77 -14.75 -0.35 22.77
CA ALA A 77 -15.99 -0.65 23.48
C ALA A 77 -16.94 -1.53 22.65
N ALA A 78 -17.10 -1.24 21.36
CA ALA A 78 -17.89 -2.04 20.45
C ALA A 78 -17.31 -3.45 20.26
N GLN A 79 -15.98 -3.56 20.13
CA GLN A 79 -15.27 -4.83 20.03
C GLN A 79 -15.50 -5.68 21.28
N THR A 80 -15.26 -5.13 22.47
CA THR A 80 -15.52 -5.84 23.74
C THR A 80 -16.99 -6.23 23.88
N GLY A 81 -17.91 -5.39 23.41
CA GLY A 81 -19.34 -5.69 23.37
C GLY A 81 -19.68 -6.84 22.43
N LEU A 82 -19.06 -6.87 21.25
CA LEU A 82 -19.21 -7.94 20.27
C LEU A 82 -18.60 -9.25 20.78
N ASP A 83 -17.39 -9.23 21.33
CA ASP A 83 -16.70 -10.41 21.87
C ASP A 83 -17.55 -11.09 22.94
N LYS A 84 -18.17 -10.31 23.85
CA LYS A 84 -19.10 -10.84 24.86
C LYS A 84 -20.31 -11.52 24.24
N LYS A 85 -20.91 -10.93 23.19
CA LYS A 85 -22.04 -11.52 22.47
C LYS A 85 -21.64 -12.79 21.74
N VAL A 86 -20.46 -12.80 21.12
CA VAL A 86 -19.89 -13.96 20.42
C VAL A 86 -19.66 -15.12 21.40
N ILE A 87 -19.04 -14.85 22.55
CA ILE A 87 -18.84 -15.86 23.60
C ILE A 87 -20.18 -16.41 24.11
N ALA A 88 -21.18 -15.55 24.31
CA ALA A 88 -22.52 -15.98 24.71
C ALA A 88 -23.17 -16.87 23.62
N LYS A 89 -22.95 -16.57 22.34
CA LYS A 89 -23.46 -17.37 21.23
C LYS A 89 -22.79 -18.72 21.10
N TYR A 90 -21.48 -18.83 21.32
CA TYR A 90 -20.78 -20.12 21.30
C TYR A 90 -21.38 -21.14 22.28
N ARG A 91 -21.91 -20.68 23.43
CA ARG A 91 -22.57 -21.56 24.41
C ARG A 91 -23.94 -22.08 23.96
N GLN A 92 -24.54 -21.45 22.95
CA GLN A 92 -25.87 -21.78 22.44
C GLN A 92 -25.80 -22.65 21.18
N LEU A 93 -24.62 -22.81 20.58
CA LEU A 93 -24.46 -23.57 19.35
C LEU A 93 -24.68 -25.06 19.61
N THR A 94 -25.50 -25.65 18.75
CA THR A 94 -25.67 -27.10 18.67
C THR A 94 -24.48 -27.75 17.95
N VAL A 95 -24.41 -29.08 18.03
CA VAL A 95 -23.37 -29.86 17.33
C VAL A 95 -23.48 -29.66 15.81
N ASP A 96 -24.70 -29.68 15.27
CA ASP A 96 -24.94 -29.54 13.84
C ASP A 96 -24.52 -28.15 13.33
N GLU A 97 -24.88 -27.08 14.04
CA GLU A 97 -24.44 -25.72 13.71
C GLU A 97 -22.92 -25.57 13.82
N THR A 98 -22.31 -26.23 14.81
CA THR A 98 -20.84 -26.23 14.97
C THR A 98 -20.16 -26.95 13.81
N GLN A 99 -20.73 -28.06 13.32
CA GLN A 99 -20.21 -28.79 12.17
C GLN A 99 -20.27 -27.94 10.90
N VAL A 100 -21.39 -27.26 10.63
CA VAL A 100 -21.49 -26.35 9.46
C VAL A 100 -20.43 -25.26 9.53
N LEU A 101 -20.32 -24.56 10.66
CA LEU A 101 -19.36 -23.46 10.82
C LEU A 101 -17.89 -23.90 10.69
N VAL A 102 -17.53 -25.05 11.28
CA VAL A 102 -16.15 -25.51 11.29
C VAL A 102 -15.82 -26.23 9.99
N ILE A 103 -16.62 -27.22 9.60
CA ILE A 103 -16.30 -28.09 8.48
C ILE A 103 -16.58 -27.38 7.16
N GLU A 104 -17.79 -26.87 6.96
CA GLU A 104 -18.20 -26.30 5.68
C GLU A 104 -17.66 -24.89 5.46
N ASP A 105 -17.89 -23.99 6.42
CA ASP A 105 -17.60 -22.56 6.26
C ASP A 105 -16.13 -22.22 6.46
N LYS A 106 -15.44 -22.94 7.36
CA LYS A 106 -14.01 -22.72 7.61
C LYS A 106 -13.15 -23.64 6.76
N TRP A 107 -13.14 -24.95 7.03
CA TRP A 107 -12.17 -25.86 6.43
C TRP A 107 -12.39 -26.08 4.94
N PHE A 108 -13.61 -26.43 4.53
CA PHE A 108 -13.91 -26.63 3.11
C PHE A 108 -13.76 -25.35 2.31
N ASN A 109 -14.10 -24.20 2.89
CA ASN A 109 -13.90 -22.92 2.20
C ASN A 109 -12.42 -22.62 1.99
N SER A 110 -11.58 -22.77 3.01
CA SER A 110 -10.12 -22.62 2.87
C SER A 110 -9.56 -23.59 1.82
N LEU A 111 -9.94 -24.87 1.89
CA LEU A 111 -9.48 -25.86 0.92
C LEU A 111 -9.90 -25.52 -0.52
N ARG A 112 -11.14 -25.05 -0.72
CA ARG A 112 -11.61 -24.59 -2.04
C ARG A 112 -10.80 -23.40 -2.55
N GLN A 113 -10.47 -22.45 -1.68
CA GLN A 113 -9.64 -21.29 -2.04
C GLN A 113 -8.22 -21.72 -2.43
N ASP A 114 -7.61 -22.63 -1.65
CA ASP A 114 -6.26 -23.13 -1.92
C ASP A 114 -6.21 -23.91 -3.24
N VAL A 115 -7.17 -24.80 -3.49
CA VAL A 115 -7.27 -25.54 -4.75
C VAL A 115 -7.45 -24.59 -5.94
N LYS A 116 -8.29 -23.56 -5.80
CA LYS A 116 -8.48 -22.55 -6.85
C LYS A 116 -7.19 -21.77 -7.11
N ALA A 117 -6.51 -21.34 -6.05
CA ALA A 117 -5.24 -20.62 -6.17
C ALA A 117 -4.17 -21.47 -6.87
N GLU A 118 -4.10 -22.77 -6.57
CA GLU A 118 -3.17 -23.68 -7.26
C GLU A 118 -3.55 -23.87 -8.73
N MET A 119 -4.83 -24.00 -9.05
CA MET A 119 -5.28 -24.03 -10.46
C MET A 119 -4.90 -22.77 -11.22
N ASP A 120 -5.09 -21.59 -10.62
CA ASP A 120 -4.74 -20.32 -11.22
C ASP A 120 -3.20 -20.21 -11.40
N SER A 121 -2.42 -20.64 -10.39
CA SER A 121 -0.95 -20.71 -10.44
C SER A 121 -0.44 -21.61 -11.57
N ILE A 122 -0.99 -22.82 -11.69
CA ILE A 122 -0.66 -23.75 -12.78
C ILE A 122 -0.97 -23.14 -14.14
N SER A 123 -2.13 -22.48 -14.27
CA SER A 123 -2.54 -21.82 -15.51
C SER A 123 -1.57 -20.71 -15.88
N GLN A 124 -1.18 -19.85 -14.93
CA GLN A 124 -0.19 -18.80 -15.15
C GLN A 124 1.18 -19.36 -15.55
N ARG A 125 1.64 -20.41 -14.87
CA ARG A 125 2.91 -21.07 -15.21
C ARG A 125 2.89 -21.68 -16.62
N LEU A 126 1.77 -22.27 -17.01
CA LEU A 126 1.60 -22.81 -18.36
C LEU A 126 1.60 -21.70 -19.41
N THR A 127 0.86 -20.61 -19.19
CA THR A 127 0.88 -19.44 -20.07
C THR A 127 2.28 -18.85 -20.21
N GLY A 128 3.02 -18.74 -19.09
CA GLY A 128 4.42 -18.31 -19.11
C GLY A 128 5.29 -19.20 -20.00
N ARG A 129 5.23 -20.53 -19.81
CA ARG A 129 5.97 -21.48 -20.66
C ARG A 129 5.58 -21.40 -22.14
N ILE A 130 4.29 -21.22 -22.44
CA ILE A 130 3.83 -21.07 -23.83
C ILE A 130 4.43 -19.80 -24.44
N LYS A 131 4.43 -18.69 -23.71
CA LYS A 131 5.04 -17.44 -24.16
C LYS A 131 6.54 -17.58 -24.36
N GLU A 132 7.26 -18.18 -23.42
CA GLU A 132 8.70 -18.47 -23.55
C GLU A 132 9.01 -19.32 -24.79
N LEU A 133 8.20 -20.35 -25.05
CA LEU A 133 8.35 -21.19 -26.24
C LEU A 133 8.05 -20.40 -27.53
N ALA A 134 7.00 -19.58 -27.52
CA ALA A 134 6.67 -18.74 -28.67
C ALA A 134 7.76 -17.72 -28.97
N GLU A 135 8.39 -17.12 -27.96
CA GLU A 135 9.53 -16.21 -28.13
C GLU A 135 10.76 -16.97 -28.64
N ARG A 136 11.08 -18.13 -28.07
CA ARG A 136 12.27 -18.91 -28.45
C ARG A 136 12.19 -19.50 -29.86
N TYR A 137 11.01 -19.92 -30.28
CA TYR A 137 10.80 -20.61 -31.55
C TYR A 137 10.05 -19.76 -32.59
N GLY A 138 9.65 -18.53 -32.25
CA GLY A 138 9.00 -17.60 -33.15
C GLY A 138 9.93 -17.12 -34.26
N GLU A 139 11.19 -16.86 -33.92
CA GLU A 139 12.24 -16.50 -34.88
C GLU A 139 13.27 -17.63 -34.96
N THR A 140 13.24 -18.39 -36.06
CA THR A 140 14.17 -19.51 -36.23
C THR A 140 15.57 -18.99 -36.61
N LEU A 141 16.63 -19.66 -36.14
CA LEU A 141 18.01 -19.30 -36.49
C LEU A 141 18.24 -19.17 -38.02
N PRO A 142 17.71 -20.06 -38.88
CA PRO A 142 17.86 -19.90 -40.34
C PRO A 142 17.17 -18.64 -40.91
N GLN A 143 16.03 -18.23 -40.31
CA GLN A 143 15.35 -16.99 -40.71
C GLN A 143 16.22 -15.77 -40.35
N LEU A 144 16.73 -15.73 -39.12
CA LEU A 144 17.63 -14.67 -38.67
C LEU A 144 18.91 -14.61 -39.50
N GLU A 145 19.50 -15.75 -39.88
CA GLU A 145 20.66 -15.81 -40.77
C GLU A 145 20.37 -15.23 -42.15
N THR A 146 19.18 -15.52 -42.70
CA THR A 146 18.72 -14.98 -43.99
C THR A 146 18.54 -13.46 -43.91
N ASP A 147 17.86 -12.99 -42.88
CA ASP A 147 17.61 -11.56 -42.66
C ASP A 147 18.92 -10.79 -42.46
N VAL A 148 19.87 -11.36 -41.70
CA VAL A 148 21.21 -10.78 -41.50
C VAL A 148 21.99 -10.73 -42.81
N ALA A 149 21.90 -11.76 -43.66
CA ALA A 149 22.57 -11.77 -44.97
C ALA A 149 21.99 -10.68 -45.89
N GLU A 150 20.67 -10.51 -45.91
CA GLU A 150 19.99 -9.49 -46.71
C GLU A 150 20.31 -8.07 -46.24
N LEU A 151 20.28 -7.85 -44.92
CA LEU A 151 20.65 -6.56 -44.31
C LEU A 151 22.14 -6.26 -44.53
N SER A 152 23.02 -7.24 -44.38
CA SER A 152 24.46 -7.09 -44.64
C SER A 152 24.72 -6.67 -46.08
N LYS A 153 24.07 -7.33 -47.05
CA LYS A 153 24.16 -6.95 -48.47
C LYS A 153 23.69 -5.53 -48.72
N THR A 154 22.61 -5.10 -48.05
CA THR A 154 22.10 -3.73 -48.16
C THR A 154 23.12 -2.72 -47.62
N VAL A 155 23.70 -2.99 -46.45
CA VAL A 155 24.71 -2.15 -45.83
C VAL A 155 25.97 -2.08 -46.68
N GLU A 156 26.46 -3.21 -47.19
CA GLU A 156 27.59 -3.26 -48.12
C GLU A 156 27.34 -2.40 -49.36
N GLY A 157 26.15 -2.49 -49.96
CA GLY A 157 25.76 -1.65 -51.08
C GLY A 157 25.73 -0.15 -50.74
N HIS A 158 25.29 0.22 -49.53
CA HIS A 158 25.34 1.60 -49.06
C HIS A 158 26.78 2.07 -48.81
N LEU A 159 27.63 1.24 -48.20
CA LEU A 159 29.03 1.56 -47.93
C LEU A 159 29.85 1.72 -49.22
N GLN A 160 29.60 0.89 -50.22
CA GLN A 160 30.18 1.04 -51.56
C GLN A 160 29.77 2.36 -52.22
N LYS A 161 28.48 2.75 -52.11
CA LYS A 161 28.01 4.07 -52.60
C LYS A 161 28.66 5.24 -51.86
N MET A 162 29.06 5.05 -50.60
CA MET A 162 29.79 6.03 -49.80
C MET A 162 31.31 6.02 -50.04
N GLY A 163 31.82 5.15 -50.91
CA GLY A 163 33.23 5.10 -51.29
C GLY A 163 34.11 4.21 -50.39
N VAL A 164 33.51 3.36 -49.55
CA VAL A 164 34.26 2.34 -48.80
C VAL A 164 34.54 1.15 -49.72
N VAL A 165 35.82 0.81 -49.89
CA VAL A 165 36.28 -0.33 -50.70
C VAL A 165 36.80 -1.41 -49.76
N TRP A 166 36.23 -2.61 -49.84
CA TRP A 166 36.66 -3.76 -49.06
C TRP A 166 37.90 -4.39 -49.74
N ASN A 167 38.99 -4.58 -48.98
CA ASN A 167 40.18 -5.35 -49.38
C ASN A 167 40.06 -6.79 -48.88
#